data_AF-A0A4U1CB36-F1
#
_entry.id   AF-A0A4U1CB36-F1
#
_cell.length_a   1.000
_cell.length_b   1.000
_cell.length_c   1.000
_cell.angle_alpha   90.00
_cell.angle_beta   90.00
_cell.angle_gamma   90.00
#
_symmetry.space_group_name_H-M   'P 1'
#
loop_
_entity.id
_entity.type
_entity.pdbx_description
1 polymer ?
#
loop_
_entity_poly.entity_id
_entity_poly.type
_entity_poly.pdbx_seq_one_letter_code
_entity_poly.pdbx_strand_id
1 'polypeptide(L)'
;MTNSEEKLKLILGIITHNYDSNSKIQDYDLEKLHSIVISESSKSYLVKEVDEINQELVFSPLKSLCKFIGEIILEIKPQFIYPNSLASTLLETAHDQQFFSEHLPKLTDNTARANHKKYVLEYLNLLTFSVLK
;
A
#
# COMPACT_ATOMS: atom_id res chain seq x y z
N MET A 1 5.67 16.31 -12.22
CA MET A 1 6.07 14.97 -12.68
C MET A 1 5.19 14.58 -13.86
N THR A 2 5.73 14.49 -15.07
CA THR A 2 4.98 14.30 -16.33
C THR A 2 4.83 12.83 -16.76
N ASN A 3 5.45 11.87 -16.06
CA ASN A 3 5.35 10.44 -16.37
C ASN A 3 4.51 9.72 -15.31
N SER A 4 3.38 9.14 -15.73
CA SER A 4 2.44 8.41 -14.85
C SER A 4 3.04 7.14 -14.25
N GLU A 5 3.97 6.47 -14.94
CA GLU A 5 4.73 5.34 -14.37
C GLU A 5 5.60 5.80 -13.20
N GLU A 6 6.28 6.94 -13.32
CA GLU A 6 7.10 7.50 -12.25
C GLU A 6 6.25 7.97 -11.06
N LYS A 7 5.05 8.52 -11.31
CA LYS A 7 4.07 8.80 -10.24
C LYS A 7 3.69 7.51 -9.51
N LEU A 8 3.40 6.43 -10.25
CA LEU A 8 3.01 5.15 -9.65
C LEU A 8 4.16 4.53 -8.84
N LYS A 9 5.40 4.56 -9.34
CA LYS A 9 6.59 4.14 -8.57
C LYS A 9 6.74 4.92 -7.27
N LEU A 10 6.55 6.25 -7.32
CA LEU A 10 6.60 7.10 -6.14
C LEU A 10 5.52 6.69 -5.12
N ILE A 11 4.29 6.46 -5.58
CA ILE A 11 3.18 5.99 -4.73
C ILE A 11 3.53 4.65 -4.08
N LEU A 12 4.06 3.69 -4.83
CA LEU A 12 4.50 2.41 -4.28
C LEU A 12 5.57 2.61 -3.20
N GLY A 13 6.49 3.55 -3.39
CA GLY A 13 7.48 3.94 -2.38
C GLY A 13 6.85 4.53 -1.11
N ILE A 14 5.80 5.34 -1.25
CA ILE A 14 5.08 5.95 -0.13
C ILE A 14 4.31 4.89 0.67
N ILE A 15 3.47 4.07 0.03
CA ILE A 15 2.63 3.09 0.73
C ILE A 15 3.45 1.98 1.41
N THR A 16 4.70 1.77 0.98
CA THR A 16 5.65 0.83 1.60
C THR A 16 6.61 1.50 2.59
N HIS A 17 6.46 2.79 2.87
CA HIS A 17 7.36 3.56 3.74
C HIS A 17 8.85 3.53 3.32
N ASN A 18 9.12 3.42 2.02
CA ASN A 18 10.47 3.53 1.43
C ASN A 18 10.78 4.93 0.91
N TYR A 19 9.83 5.86 0.99
CA TYR A 19 10.03 7.25 0.62
C TYR A 19 10.32 8.08 1.86
N ASP A 20 11.55 8.59 1.95
CA ASP A 20 11.95 9.48 3.03
C ASP A 20 11.49 10.91 2.69
N SER A 21 10.24 11.22 3.03
CA SER A 21 9.82 12.61 3.07
C SER A 21 10.46 13.22 4.30
N ASN A 22 11.43 14.12 4.11
CA ASN A 22 12.03 14.99 5.15
C ASN A 22 11.00 15.82 5.99
N SER A 23 9.70 15.54 5.88
CA SER A 23 8.64 16.01 6.75
C SER A 23 8.80 15.40 8.14
N LYS A 24 9.54 16.09 9.01
CA LYS A 24 9.36 15.95 10.45
C LYS A 24 7.95 16.40 10.79
N ILE A 25 7.01 15.46 10.85
CA ILE A 25 5.77 15.66 11.60
C ILE A 25 6.21 15.69 13.07
N GLN A 26 6.07 16.85 13.72
CA GLN A 26 6.56 17.15 15.09
C GLN A 26 6.26 16.03 16.11
N ASP A 27 7.13 15.91 17.13
CA ASP A 27 7.07 15.12 18.39
C ASP A 27 6.66 13.63 18.34
N TYR A 28 6.24 13.09 17.20
CA TYR A 28 5.79 11.70 17.07
C TYR A 28 6.84 10.80 16.42
N ASP A 29 6.90 9.57 16.93
CA ASP A 29 7.74 8.50 16.41
C ASP A 29 7.03 7.83 15.23
N LEU A 30 7.32 8.30 14.00
CA LEU A 30 6.67 7.83 12.78
C LEU A 30 6.89 6.32 12.53
N GLU A 31 8.03 5.77 12.95
CA GLU A 31 8.29 4.34 12.81
C GLU A 31 7.35 3.52 13.70
N LYS A 32 7.10 3.97 14.94
CA LYS A 32 6.10 3.34 15.81
C LYS A 32 4.68 3.48 15.28
N LEU A 33 4.31 4.66 14.79
CA LEU A 33 2.98 4.87 14.20
C LEU A 33 2.77 3.97 12.98
N HIS A 34 3.77 3.87 12.12
CA HIS A 34 3.74 2.98 10.98
C HIS A 34 3.62 1.51 11.41
N SER A 35 4.35 1.06 12.44
CA SER A 35 4.20 -0.31 12.98
C SER A 35 2.77 -0.61 13.44
N ILE A 36 2.10 0.34 14.11
CA ILE A 36 0.69 0.21 14.51
C ILE A 36 -0.22 0.10 13.28
N VAL A 37 0.01 0.94 12.26
CA VAL A 37 -0.76 0.85 11.01
C VAL A 37 -0.59 -0.53 10.38
N ILE A 38 0.63 -1.05 10.27
CA ILE A 38 0.90 -2.39 9.72
C ILE A 38 0.20 -3.49 10.54
N SER A 39 0.17 -3.38 11.88
CA SER A 39 -0.43 -4.43 12.73
C SER A 39 -1.96 -4.39 12.81
N GLU A 40 -2.57 -3.22 12.63
CA GLU A 40 -4.02 -3.02 12.87
C GLU A 40 -4.84 -2.75 11.61
N SER A 41 -4.23 -2.39 10.47
CA SER A 41 -4.97 -1.94 9.27
C SER A 41 -6.08 -2.90 8.84
N SER A 42 -5.77 -4.19 8.67
CA SER A 42 -6.75 -5.17 8.19
C SER A 42 -7.90 -5.39 9.18
N LYS A 43 -7.63 -5.29 10.48
CA LYS A 43 -8.63 -5.43 11.55
C LYS A 43 -9.58 -4.23 11.62
N SER A 44 -9.24 -3.10 11.00
CA SER A 44 -10.09 -1.90 11.01
C SER A 44 -11.32 -2.02 10.12
N TYR A 45 -11.26 -2.84 9.07
CA TYR A 45 -12.35 -3.03 8.11
C TYR A 45 -12.76 -4.51 7.92
N LEU A 46 -11.98 -5.48 8.41
CA LEU A 46 -12.38 -6.89 8.46
C LEU A 46 -13.12 -7.23 9.77
N VAL A 47 -14.20 -6.50 10.04
CA VAL A 47 -15.08 -6.68 11.20
C VAL A 47 -16.52 -6.90 10.75
N LYS A 48 -17.35 -7.46 11.64
CA LYS A 48 -18.75 -7.80 11.30
C LYS A 48 -19.59 -6.54 11.02
N GLU A 49 -19.30 -5.47 11.74
CA GLU A 49 -20.02 -4.20 11.74
C GLU A 49 -19.52 -3.23 10.64
N VAL A 50 -18.70 -3.71 9.70
CA VAL A 50 -18.06 -2.86 8.67
C VAL A 50 -19.07 -2.07 7.85
N ASP A 51 -20.23 -2.64 7.55
CA ASP A 51 -21.28 -1.96 6.78
C ASP A 51 -21.88 -0.77 7.54
N GLU A 52 -22.03 -0.89 8.86
CA GLU A 52 -22.52 0.18 9.74
C GLU A 52 -21.45 1.27 9.87
N ILE A 53 -20.20 0.90 10.14
CA ILE A 53 -19.07 1.85 10.24
C ILE A 53 -18.88 2.60 8.92
N ASN A 54 -19.09 1.92 7.79
CA ASN A 54 -18.94 2.54 6.47
C ASN A 54 -20.01 3.61 6.19
N GLN A 55 -21.20 3.52 6.80
CA GLN A 55 -22.23 4.56 6.68
C GLN A 55 -21.78 5.88 7.32
N GLU A 56 -20.93 5.82 8.34
CA GLU A 56 -20.30 6.98 8.99
C GLU A 56 -19.14 7.56 8.15
N LEU A 57 -18.94 7.10 6.91
CA LEU A 57 -17.93 7.59 5.96
C LEU A 57 -16.47 7.44 6.44
N VAL A 58 -16.23 6.62 7.46
CA VAL A 58 -14.90 6.41 8.08
C VAL A 58 -13.85 5.93 7.08
N PHE A 59 -14.26 5.12 6.09
CA PHE A 59 -13.36 4.59 5.05
C PHE A 59 -13.19 5.49 3.82
N SER A 60 -13.72 6.71 3.83
CA SER A 60 -13.61 7.65 2.70
C SER A 60 -12.16 7.97 2.31
N PRO A 61 -11.22 8.16 3.25
CA PRO A 61 -9.81 8.40 2.90
C PRO A 61 -9.19 7.22 2.15
N LEU A 62 -9.40 5.99 2.63
CA LEU A 62 -8.92 4.75 2.01
C LEU A 62 -9.47 4.62 0.58
N LYS A 63 -10.79 4.80 0.40
CA LYS A 63 -11.45 4.74 -0.90
C LYS A 63 -10.94 5.80 -1.87
N SER A 64 -10.70 7.01 -1.37
CA SER A 64 -10.20 8.13 -2.16
C SER A 64 -8.77 7.89 -2.63
N LEU A 65 -7.91 7.34 -1.75
CA LEU A 65 -6.54 6.95 -2.11
C LEU A 65 -6.55 5.87 -3.19
N CYS A 66 -7.31 4.78 -3.00
CA CYS A 66 -7.40 3.71 -4.00
C CYS A 66 -7.94 4.22 -5.34
N LYS A 67 -8.93 5.12 -5.32
CA LYS A 67 -9.44 5.75 -6.54
C LYS A 67 -8.37 6.57 -7.26
N PHE A 68 -7.61 7.39 -6.53
CA PHE A 68 -6.52 8.19 -7.10
C PHE A 68 -5.43 7.31 -7.74
N ILE A 69 -5.04 6.22 -7.08
CA ILE A 69 -4.10 5.24 -7.65
C ILE A 69 -4.70 4.59 -8.89
N GLY A 70 -5.99 4.24 -8.86
CA GLY A 70 -6.72 3.69 -10.00
C GLY A 70 -6.74 4.60 -11.23
N GLU A 71 -6.92 5.91 -11.02
CA GLU A 71 -6.85 6.92 -12.08
C GLU A 71 -5.46 6.96 -12.73
N ILE A 72 -4.38 6.88 -11.93
CA ILE A 72 -3.01 6.82 -12.45
C ILE A 72 -2.75 5.52 -13.22
N ILE A 73 -3.30 4.39 -12.75
CA ILE A 73 -3.23 3.11 -13.48
C ILE A 73 -3.88 3.26 -14.87
N LEU A 74 -5.01 3.95 -14.97
CA LEU A 74 -5.68 4.21 -16.24
C LEU A 74 -4.93 5.22 -17.13
N GLU A 75 -4.18 6.16 -16.56
CA GLU A 75 -3.25 7.00 -17.32
C GLU A 75 -2.15 6.16 -18.01
N ILE A 76 -1.71 5.08 -17.37
CA ILE A 76 -0.67 4.18 -17.90
C ILE A 76 -1.28 3.18 -18.90
N LYS A 77 -2.39 2.53 -18.55
CA LYS A 77 -3.05 1.49 -19.36
C LYS A 77 -4.57 1.77 -19.42
N PRO A 78 -5.04 2.58 -20.38
CA PRO A 78 -6.44 3.03 -20.44
C PRO A 78 -7.49 1.91 -20.56
N GLN A 79 -7.10 0.74 -21.07
CA GLN A 79 -7.99 -0.42 -21.24
C GLN A 79 -7.88 -1.43 -20.07
N PHE A 80 -7.18 -1.08 -18.98
CA PHE A 80 -7.08 -1.97 -17.83
C PHE A 80 -8.43 -2.08 -17.11
N ILE A 81 -8.93 -3.31 -16.96
CA ILE A 81 -10.31 -3.56 -16.52
C ILE A 81 -10.50 -3.59 -14.99
N TYR A 82 -9.43 -3.56 -14.19
CA TYR A 82 -9.48 -3.66 -12.73
C TYR A 82 -8.64 -2.61 -11.97
N PRO A 83 -8.66 -1.30 -12.32
CA PRO A 83 -7.74 -0.30 -11.76
C PRO A 83 -7.91 -0.11 -10.25
N ASN A 84 -9.14 0.01 -9.75
CA ASN A 84 -9.42 0.18 -8.33
C ASN A 84 -9.08 -1.07 -7.51
N SER A 85 -9.35 -2.26 -8.06
CA SER A 85 -9.03 -3.53 -7.41
C SER A 85 -7.52 -3.75 -7.33
N LEU A 86 -6.77 -3.38 -8.39
CA LEU A 86 -5.32 -3.39 -8.34
C LEU A 86 -4.81 -2.39 -7.30
N ALA A 87 -5.34 -1.17 -7.26
CA ALA A 87 -4.97 -0.16 -6.28
C ALA A 87 -5.16 -0.63 -4.83
N SER A 88 -6.34 -1.17 -4.48
CA SER A 88 -6.58 -1.69 -3.14
C SER A 88 -5.70 -2.92 -2.85
N THR A 89 -5.51 -3.81 -3.83
CA THR A 89 -4.63 -4.97 -3.67
C THR A 89 -3.19 -4.55 -3.37
N LEU A 90 -2.66 -3.54 -4.06
CA LEU A 90 -1.30 -3.05 -3.83
C LEU A 90 -1.15 -2.46 -2.43
N LEU A 91 -2.16 -1.71 -1.96
CA LEU A 91 -2.16 -1.12 -0.62
C LEU A 91 -2.22 -2.20 0.47
N GLU A 92 -3.14 -3.15 0.38
CA GLU A 92 -3.23 -4.23 1.37
C GLU A 92 -1.99 -5.13 1.35
N THR A 93 -1.47 -5.44 0.16
CA THR A 93 -0.26 -6.24 0.02
C THR A 93 0.96 -5.53 0.61
N ALA A 94 1.03 -4.19 0.53
CA ALA A 94 2.08 -3.43 1.19
C ALA A 94 2.10 -3.73 2.70
N HIS A 95 0.95 -3.62 3.36
CA HIS A 95 0.83 -3.89 4.78
C HIS A 95 1.08 -5.36 5.13
N ASP A 96 0.37 -6.27 4.46
CA ASP A 96 0.42 -7.71 4.75
C ASP A 96 1.82 -8.28 4.57
N GLN A 97 2.51 -7.98 3.47
CA GLN A 97 3.84 -8.53 3.22
C GLN A 97 4.91 -7.90 4.13
N GLN A 98 4.73 -6.65 4.59
CA GLN A 98 5.61 -6.08 5.61
C GLN A 98 5.42 -6.81 6.94
N PHE A 99 4.18 -7.03 7.36
CA PHE A 99 3.85 -7.79 8.58
C PHE A 99 4.35 -9.24 8.50
N PHE A 100 4.07 -9.93 7.38
CA PHE A 100 4.49 -11.32 7.19
C PHE A 100 6.01 -11.46 7.15
N SER A 101 6.71 -10.53 6.49
CA SER A 101 8.16 -10.58 6.41
C SER A 101 8.82 -10.48 7.78
N GLU A 102 8.23 -9.72 8.69
CA GLU A 102 8.71 -9.55 10.06
C GLU A 102 8.28 -10.71 10.99
N HIS A 103 6.99 -11.06 10.97
CA HIS A 103 6.35 -11.91 11.98
C HIS A 103 5.96 -13.31 11.51
N LEU A 104 5.63 -13.50 10.23
CA LEU A 104 5.19 -14.77 9.63
C LEU A 104 6.06 -15.15 8.41
N PRO A 105 7.38 -15.33 8.58
CA PRO A 105 8.35 -15.35 7.47
C PRO A 105 8.12 -16.50 6.47
N LYS A 106 7.40 -17.56 6.86
CA LYS A 106 7.03 -18.66 5.96
C LYS A 106 5.96 -18.29 4.92
N LEU A 107 5.35 -17.11 5.03
CA LEU A 107 4.38 -16.58 4.07
C LEU A 107 5.02 -15.60 3.05
N THR A 108 6.35 -15.45 3.09
CA THR A 108 7.09 -14.53 2.23
C THR A 108 8.36 -15.19 1.67
N ASP A 109 8.89 -14.66 0.58
CA ASP A 109 10.18 -15.05 0.02
C ASP A 109 11.36 -14.22 0.57
N ASN A 110 11.15 -13.38 1.59
CA ASN A 110 12.23 -12.62 2.23
C ASN A 110 13.06 -13.51 3.19
N THR A 111 13.81 -14.45 2.61
CA THR A 111 14.62 -15.43 3.35
C THR A 111 15.67 -14.80 4.27
N ALA A 112 16.21 -13.64 3.91
CA ALA A 112 17.17 -12.90 4.72
C ALA A 112 16.56 -12.29 5.99
N ARG A 113 15.22 -12.17 6.05
CA ARG A 113 14.47 -11.53 7.15
C ARG A 113 15.03 -10.14 7.51
N ALA A 114 15.41 -9.38 6.50
CA ALA A 114 15.96 -8.04 6.64
C ALA A 114 15.38 -7.15 5.55
N ASN A 115 15.50 -5.83 5.71
CA ASN A 115 15.07 -4.84 4.71
C ASN A 115 13.60 -5.03 4.26
N HIS A 116 12.69 -5.34 5.20
CA HIS A 116 11.28 -5.70 4.93
C HIS A 116 10.60 -4.71 3.98
N LYS A 117 10.70 -3.40 4.26
CA LYS A 117 10.14 -2.34 3.43
C LYS A 117 10.63 -2.44 1.98
N LYS A 118 11.94 -2.59 1.77
CA LYS A 118 12.55 -2.67 0.45
C LYS A 118 12.12 -3.92 -0.32
N TYR A 119 12.12 -5.08 0.35
CA TYR A 119 11.63 -6.34 -0.23
C TYR A 119 10.20 -6.18 -0.76
N VAL A 120 9.30 -5.60 0.04
CA VAL A 120 7.91 -5.39 -0.35
C VAL A 120 7.78 -4.40 -1.51
N LEU A 121 8.55 -3.31 -1.51
CA LEU A 121 8.57 -2.39 -2.65
C LEU A 121 9.00 -3.07 -3.95
N GLU A 122 10.03 -3.92 -3.92
CA GLU A 122 10.49 -4.67 -5.09
C GLU A 122 9.40 -5.65 -5.58
N TYR A 123 8.74 -6.35 -4.65
CA TYR A 123 7.62 -7.23 -4.96
C TYR A 123 6.45 -6.49 -5.61
N LEU A 124 6.03 -5.35 -5.04
CA LEU A 124 4.92 -4.55 -5.60
C LEU A 124 5.26 -3.96 -6.97
N ASN A 125 6.51 -3.54 -7.19
CA ASN A 125 6.95 -3.08 -8.52
C ASN A 125 6.87 -4.21 -9.54
N LEU A 126 7.35 -5.42 -9.19
CA LEU A 126 7.26 -6.58 -10.07
C LEU A 126 5.80 -6.91 -10.40
N LEU A 127 4.93 -7.01 -9.39
CA LEU A 127 3.51 -7.31 -9.55
C LEU A 127 2.82 -6.27 -10.44
N THR A 128 2.97 -4.99 -10.11
CA THR A 128 2.31 -3.87 -10.81
C THR A 128 2.72 -3.81 -12.28
N PHE A 129 4.02 -3.80 -12.56
CA PHE A 129 4.50 -3.59 -13.92
C PHE A 129 4.46 -4.87 -14.77
N SER A 130 4.22 -6.05 -14.18
CA SER A 130 3.92 -7.26 -14.95
C SER A 130 2.54 -7.22 -15.60
N VAL A 131 1.57 -6.51 -15.01
CA VAL A 131 0.19 -6.42 -15.53
C VAL A 131 -0.10 -5.13 -16.30
N LEU A 132 0.68 -4.07 -16.06
CA LEU A 132 0.54 -2.79 -16.74
C LEU A 132 1.41 -2.63 -17.99
N LYS A 133 2.42 -3.49 -18.18
CA LYS A 133 3.15 -3.58 -19.45
C LYS A 133 2.41 -4.44 -20.48
#